data_AF-A0A536XEA8-F1
#
_entry.id   AF-A0A536XEA8-F1
#
_cell.length_a   1.000
_cell.length_b   1.000
_cell.length_c   1.000
_cell.angle_alpha   90.00
_cell.angle_beta   90.00
_cell.angle_gamma   90.00
#
_symmetry.space_group_name_H-M   'P 1'
#
loop_
_entity.id
_entity.type
_entity.pdbx_description
1 polymer ?
#
loop_
_entity_poly.entity_id
_entity_poly.type
_entity_poly.pdbx_seq_one_letter_code
_entity_poly.pdbx_strand_id
1 'polypeptide(L)'
;MSDWVDVAPAADIAPGASRSVEVDGTMIAVFDGGILTGGKVEGDQVVCPRHGAHFSIRTAEVLSPPAYENVATFPVRVSNGTVQVRDPRWD
;
A
#
# COMPACT_ATOMS: atom_id res chain seq x y z
N MET A 1 18.64 -8.50 -3.84
CA MET A 1 17.45 -8.75 -4.68
C MET A 1 16.40 -9.52 -3.89
N SER A 2 15.43 -8.80 -3.33
CA SER A 2 14.21 -9.38 -2.78
C SER A 2 13.32 -9.96 -3.89
N ASP A 3 12.70 -11.10 -3.60
CA ASP A 3 11.78 -11.75 -4.53
C ASP A 3 10.45 -11.00 -4.62
N TRP A 4 9.75 -11.18 -5.74
CA TRP A 4 8.38 -10.71 -5.91
C TRP A 4 7.43 -11.62 -5.13
N VAL A 5 6.61 -11.02 -4.28
CA VAL A 5 5.59 -11.72 -3.47
C VAL A 5 4.22 -11.50 -4.09
N ASP A 6 3.49 -12.58 -4.29
CA ASP A 6 2.11 -12.56 -4.78
C ASP A 6 1.16 -11.98 -3.72
N VAL A 7 0.33 -11.03 -4.13
CA VAL A 7 -0.65 -10.36 -3.26
C VAL A 7 -2.03 -10.96 -3.47
N ALA A 8 -2.51 -10.91 -4.72
CA ALA A 8 -3.81 -11.42 -5.15
C ALA A 8 -3.90 -11.38 -6.69
N PRO A 9 -4.85 -12.10 -7.32
CA PRO A 9 -5.23 -11.82 -8.69
C PRO A 9 -5.62 -10.36 -8.88
N ALA A 10 -5.20 -9.73 -9.98
CA ALA A 10 -5.52 -8.34 -10.28
C ALA A 10 -7.03 -8.10 -10.40
N ALA A 11 -7.77 -9.10 -10.88
CA ALA A 11 -9.23 -9.06 -10.93
C ALA A 11 -9.89 -9.00 -9.54
N ASP A 12 -9.19 -9.42 -8.49
CA ASP A 12 -9.71 -9.47 -7.12
C ASP A 12 -9.41 -8.18 -6.33
N ILE A 13 -8.69 -7.23 -6.94
CA ILE A 13 -8.47 -5.87 -6.43
C ILE A 13 -9.29 -4.91 -7.29
N ALA A 14 -10.58 -4.80 -6.97
CA ALA A 14 -11.45 -3.85 -7.64
C ALA A 14 -11.01 -2.39 -7.39
N PRO A 15 -11.34 -1.44 -8.28
CA PRO A 15 -11.19 -0.02 -7.99
C PRO A 15 -11.92 0.35 -6.70
N GLY A 16 -11.24 1.05 -5.80
CA GLY A 16 -11.71 1.32 -4.44
C GLY A 16 -11.38 0.24 -3.42
N ALA A 17 -10.67 -0.84 -3.78
CA ALA A 17 -10.25 -1.91 -2.88
C ALA A 17 -8.77 -1.81 -2.48
N SER A 18 -8.43 -2.51 -1.39
CA SER A 18 -7.06 -2.75 -0.95
C SER A 18 -6.84 -4.21 -0.56
N ARG A 19 -5.56 -4.59 -0.53
CA ARG A 19 -5.07 -5.85 0.03
C ARG A 19 -3.82 -5.56 0.84
N SER A 20 -3.57 -6.36 1.87
CA SER A 20 -2.30 -6.36 2.59
C SER A 20 -1.60 -7.69 2.44
N VAL A 21 -0.29 -7.65 2.35
CA VAL A 21 0.59 -8.82 2.31
C VAL A 21 1.78 -8.58 3.22
N GLU A 22 2.26 -9.63 3.87
CA GLU A 22 3.54 -9.57 4.59
C GLU A 22 4.68 -9.88 3.61
N VAL A 23 5.69 -9.02 3.55
CA VAL A 23 6.92 -9.24 2.79
C VAL A 23 8.08 -8.98 3.73
N ASP A 24 8.90 -10.01 3.96
CA ASP A 24 10.09 -9.94 4.83
C ASP A 24 9.80 -9.31 6.21
N GLY A 25 8.68 -9.69 6.84
CA GLY A 25 8.24 -9.17 8.13
C GLY A 25 7.68 -7.73 8.11
N THR A 26 7.51 -7.14 6.92
CA THR A 26 6.87 -5.84 6.73
C THR A 26 5.48 -6.02 6.13
N MET A 27 4.46 -5.50 6.81
CA MET A 27 3.11 -5.42 6.25
C MET A 27 3.06 -4.34 5.18
N ILE A 28 2.82 -4.75 3.94
CA ILE A 28 2.65 -3.86 2.79
C ILE A 28 1.19 -3.86 2.39
N ALA A 29 0.62 -2.67 2.22
CA ALA A 29 -0.72 -2.51 1.67
C ALA A 29 -0.64 -2.09 0.20
N VAL A 30 -1.46 -2.73 -0.62
CA VAL A 30 -1.61 -2.50 -2.06
C VAL A 30 -3.02 -2.00 -2.32
N PHE A 31 -3.12 -0.94 -3.11
CA PHE A 31 -4.38 -0.23 -3.36
C PHE A 31 -4.63 -0.11 -4.85
N ASP A 32 -5.89 -0.30 -5.23
CA ASP A 32 -6.45 0.30 -6.44
C ASP A 32 -7.39 1.43 -6.02
N GLY A 33 -6.88 2.44 -5.31
CA GLY A 33 -7.67 3.57 -4.81
C GLY A 33 -8.62 3.26 -3.63
N GLY A 34 -8.32 2.27 -2.78
CA GLY A 34 -9.21 1.76 -1.72
C GLY A 34 -8.73 1.78 -0.27
N ILE A 35 -9.67 1.56 0.67
CA ILE A 35 -9.53 1.60 2.14
C ILE A 35 -8.36 0.73 2.65
N LEU A 36 -7.37 1.31 3.34
CA LEU A 36 -6.28 0.62 4.04
C LEU A 36 -6.80 -0.42 5.03
N THR A 37 -6.01 -1.44 5.34
CA THR A 37 -6.22 -2.34 6.48
C THR A 37 -6.61 -1.58 7.75
N GLY A 38 -7.91 -1.48 8.01
CA GLY A 38 -8.53 -0.68 9.07
C GLY A 38 -8.61 0.84 8.82
N GLY A 39 -7.84 1.42 7.89
CA GLY A 39 -7.74 2.86 7.63
C GLY A 39 -8.64 3.36 6.50
N LYS A 40 -9.24 4.53 6.64
CA LYS A 40 -10.17 5.09 5.64
C LYS A 40 -9.41 5.67 4.44
N VAL A 41 -9.89 5.45 3.23
CA VAL A 41 -9.48 6.24 2.06
C VAL A 41 -10.46 7.39 1.83
N GLU A 42 -9.90 8.59 1.62
CA GLU A 42 -10.62 9.83 1.36
C GLU A 42 -10.03 10.49 0.11
N GLY A 43 -10.74 10.37 -1.03
CA GLY A 43 -10.21 10.86 -2.30
C GLY A 43 -8.94 10.12 -2.71
N ASP A 44 -7.82 10.85 -2.81
CA ASP A 44 -6.50 10.33 -3.15
C ASP A 44 -5.58 10.15 -1.93
N GLN A 45 -6.16 10.16 -0.72
CA GLN A 45 -5.43 10.08 0.54
C GLN A 45 -5.88 8.88 1.36
N VAL A 46 -4.99 8.41 2.23
CA VAL A 46 -5.31 7.43 3.26
C VAL A 46 -5.14 7.99 4.65
N VAL A 47 -6.10 7.67 5.52
CA VAL A 47 -6.14 8.06 6.91
C VAL A 47 -5.65 6.91 7.80
N CYS A 48 -4.63 7.18 8.60
CA CYS A 48 -4.12 6.25 9.60
C CYS A 48 -5.25 5.91 10.60
N PRO A 49 -5.64 4.64 10.73
CA PRO A 49 -6.74 4.25 11.62
C PRO A 49 -6.43 4.46 13.10
N ARG A 50 -5.14 4.51 13.45
CA ARG A 50 -4.70 4.62 14.85
C ARG A 50 -4.77 6.06 15.37
N HIS A 51 -4.36 7.03 14.56
CA HIS A 51 -4.15 8.41 15.03
C HIS A 51 -4.64 9.49 14.06
N GLY A 52 -5.19 9.13 12.89
CA GLY A 52 -5.80 10.07 11.96
C GLY A 52 -4.85 10.84 11.03
N ALA A 53 -3.56 10.50 10.96
CA ALA A 53 -2.64 11.12 9.99
C ALA A 53 -3.04 10.81 8.54
N HIS A 54 -2.91 11.75 7.62
CA HIS A 54 -3.20 11.55 6.20
C HIS A 54 -1.93 11.32 5.39
N PHE A 55 -2.00 10.44 4.41
CA PHE A 55 -0.91 10.15 3.47
C PHE A 55 -1.43 10.11 2.04
N SER A 56 -0.62 10.61 1.10
CA SER A 56 -0.91 10.51 -0.34
C SER A 56 -0.82 9.06 -0.80
N ILE A 57 -1.86 8.55 -1.46
CA ILE A 57 -1.82 7.21 -2.09
C ILE A 57 -0.78 7.17 -3.21
N ARG A 58 -0.56 8.30 -3.90
CA ARG A 58 0.30 8.38 -5.09
C ARG A 58 1.78 8.49 -4.77
N THR A 59 2.10 9.25 -3.71
CA THR A 59 3.48 9.64 -3.39
C THR A 59 3.94 9.13 -2.02
N ALA A 60 3.04 8.56 -1.21
CA ALA A 60 3.29 8.19 0.18
C ALA A 60 3.67 9.34 1.11
N GLU A 61 3.56 10.59 0.63
CA GLU A 61 3.88 11.78 1.40
C GLU A 61 2.88 11.97 2.54
N VAL A 62 3.38 12.43 3.69
CA VAL A 62 2.50 12.88 4.77
C VAL A 62 1.79 14.16 4.36
N LEU A 63 0.48 14.20 4.57
CA LEU A 63 -0.38 15.32 4.20
C LEU A 63 -0.91 16.06 5.44
N SER A 64 -1.03 15.37 6.57
CA SER A 64 -1.46 15.99 7.82
C SER A 64 -0.90 15.30 9.08
N PRO A 65 -0.75 16.05 10.19
CA PRO A 65 -0.37 15.50 11.49
C PRO A 65 -1.32 14.40 11.98
N PRO A 66 -0.91 13.50 12.90
CA PRO A 66 0.30 13.56 13.72
C PRO A 66 1.57 12.94 13.10
N ALA A 67 1.54 12.50 11.85
CA ALA A 67 2.77 12.07 11.18
C ALA A 67 3.57 13.29 10.70
N TYR A 68 4.90 13.13 10.64
CA TYR A 68 5.84 14.15 10.14
C TYR A 68 6.84 13.57 9.14
N GLU A 69 6.73 12.28 8.85
CA GLU A 69 7.59 11.55 7.92
C GLU A 69 6.70 10.80 6.93
N ASN A 70 7.17 10.70 5.69
CA ASN A 70 6.53 9.95 4.63
C ASN A 70 6.57 8.45 4.93
N VAL A 71 5.62 7.69 4.38
CA VAL A 71 5.68 6.22 4.46
C VAL A 71 6.51 5.66 3.31
N ALA A 72 7.06 4.47 3.50
CA ALA A 72 7.84 3.81 2.46
C ALA A 72 6.93 3.39 1.28
N THR A 73 7.43 3.58 0.06
CA THR A 73 6.82 3.05 -1.17
C THR A 73 7.48 1.75 -1.59
N PHE A 74 6.68 0.78 -2.03
CA PHE A 74 7.14 -0.54 -2.45
C PHE A 74 6.80 -0.75 -3.94
N PRO A 75 7.72 -1.25 -4.78
CA PRO A 75 7.42 -1.53 -6.17
C PRO A 75 6.32 -2.57 -6.29
N VAL A 76 5.30 -2.25 -7.08
CA VAL A 76 4.18 -3.14 -7.40
C VAL A 76 4.13 -3.38 -8.90
N ARG A 77 3.73 -4.58 -9.31
CA ARG A 77 3.49 -4.91 -10.73
C ARG A 77 2.32 -5.88 -10.87
N VAL A 78 1.78 -5.98 -12.08
CA VAL A 78 0.92 -7.10 -12.47
C VAL A 78 1.73 -8.04 -13.35
N SER A 79 1.82 -9.31 -12.98
CA SER A 79 2.52 -10.36 -13.73
C SER A 79 1.59 -11.56 -13.88
N ASN A 80 1.32 -11.99 -15.12
CA ASN A 80 0.41 -13.11 -15.42
C ASN A 80 -0.96 -13.01 -14.73
N GLY A 81 -1.50 -11.80 -14.60
CA GLY A 81 -2.79 -11.56 -13.94
C GLY A 81 -2.74 -11.51 -12.41
N THR A 82 -1.56 -11.65 -11.80
CA THR A 82 -1.34 -11.55 -10.35
C THR A 82 -0.66 -10.24 -10.00
N VAL A 83 -1.17 -9.54 -9.00
CA VAL A 83 -0.51 -8.38 -8.40
C VAL A 83 0.61 -8.87 -7.51
N GLN A 84 1.81 -8.35 -7.75
CA GLN A 84 3.02 -8.70 -7.01
C GLN A 84 3.65 -7.44 -6.44
N VAL A 85 4.25 -7.57 -5.26
CA VAL A 85 5.00 -6.50 -4.60
C VAL A 85 6.36 -7.01 -4.16
N ARG A 86 7.35 -6.13 -4.03
CA ARG A 86 8.68 -6.48 -3.50
C ARG A 86 9.17 -5.43 -2.52
N ASP A 87 10.08 -5.82 -1.62
CA ASP A 87 10.77 -4.90 -0.73
C ASP A 87 12.11 -4.41 -1.30
N PRO A 88 12.20 -3.18 -1.83
CA PRO A 88 13.43 -2.71 -2.47
C PRO A 88 14.56 -2.41 -1.48
N ARG A 89 14.29 -2.43 -0.16
CA ARG A 89 15.29 -2.07 0.87
C ARG A 89 16.40 -3.11 1.01
N TRP A 90 16.15 -4.32 0.50
CA TRP A 90 17.09 -5.45 0.54
C TRP A 90 17.58 -5.85 -0.87
N ASP A 91 17.51 -4.91 -1.81
CA ASP A 91 18.01 -5.11 -3.17
C ASP A 91 19.54 -5.07 -3.23
#